data_AF-A0A120EVE2-F1
#
_entry.id   AF-A0A120EVE2-F1
#
_cell.length_a   1.000
_cell.length_b   1.000
_cell.length_c   1.000
_cell.angle_alpha   90.00
_cell.angle_beta   90.00
_cell.angle_gamma   90.00
#
_symmetry.space_group_name_H-M   'P 1'
#
loop_
_entity.id
_entity.type
_entity.pdbx_description
1 polymer ?
#
loop_
_entity_poly.entity_id
_entity_poly.type
_entity_poly.pdbx_seq_one_letter_code
_entity_poly.pdbx_strand_id
1 'polypeptide(L)' 'MQTIDLQLESDYVELKHLLKLTGVCDSGGAAKTVISEGQVRVDGEVELRKACKIHAGQVVALHDVQIRVIGKA' A
#
# COMPACT_ATOMS: atom_id res chain seq x y z
N MET A 1 -8.63 -13.01 -5.52
CA MET A 1 -7.58 -12.33 -4.74
C MET A 1 -6.34 -12.18 -5.60
N GLN A 2 -6.02 -10.95 -6.01
CA GLN A 2 -4.84 -10.62 -6.82
C GLN A 2 -3.68 -10.25 -5.90
N THR A 3 -2.49 -10.78 -6.16
CA THR A 3 -1.28 -10.45 -5.40
C THR A 3 -0.29 -9.69 -6.27
N ILE A 4 0.25 -8.59 -5.75
CA ILE A 4 1.24 -7.73 -6.42
C ILE A 4 2.48 -7.69 -5.54
N ASP A 5 3.64 -7.98 -6.12
CA ASP A 5 4.91 -7.84 -5.42
C ASP A 5 5.54 -6.50 -5.83
N LEU A 6 5.75 -5.61 -4.85
CA LEU A 6 6.39 -4.32 -5.05
C LEU A 6 7.78 -4.34 -4.41
N GLN A 7 8.81 -4.24 -5.25
CA GLN A 7 10.18 -4.08 -4.78
C GLN A 7 10.45 -2.62 -4.41
N LEU A 8 10.93 -2.39 -3.19
CA LEU A 8 11.33 -1.06 -2.77
C LEU A 8 12.71 -0.67 -3.34
N GLU A 9 12.78 0.55 -3.86
CA GLU A 9 14.05 1.19 -4.24
C GLU A 9 14.67 1.98 -3.08
N SER A 10 13.88 2.29 -2.05
CA SER A 10 14.22 3.07 -0.86
C SER A 10 13.88 2.32 0.43
N ASP A 11 14.27 2.84 1.60
CA ASP A 11 14.01 2.21 2.90
C ASP A 11 12.51 2.00 3.20
N TYR A 12 11.66 2.85 2.61
CA TYR A 12 10.22 2.80 2.75
C TYR A 12 9.52 3.45 1.54
N VAL A 13 8.21 3.22 1.44
CA VAL A 13 7.30 3.95 0.57
C VAL A 13 6.11 4.43 1.38
N GLU A 14 5.56 5.61 1.07
CA GLU A 14 4.32 6.07 1.69
C GLU A 14 3.12 5.28 1.17
N LEU A 15 2.17 4.93 2.05
CA LEU A 15 0.98 4.15 1.69
C LEU A 15 0.23 4.71 0.47
N LYS A 16 -0.03 6.02 0.42
CA LYS A 16 -0.68 6.66 -0.73
C LYS A 16 0.11 6.53 -2.04
N HIS A 17 1.44 6.49 -1.96
CA HIS A 17 2.31 6.34 -3.12
C HIS A 17 2.35 4.87 -3.56
N LEU A 18 2.42 3.93 -2.61
CA LEU A 18 2.37 2.50 -2.88
C LEU A 18 1.09 2.12 -3.64
N LEU A 19 -0.08 2.61 -3.22
CA LEU A 19 -1.35 2.33 -3.92
C LEU A 19 -1.38 2.88 -5.36
N LYS A 20 -0.74 4.03 -5.59
CA LYS A 20 -0.60 4.60 -6.94
C LYS A 20 0.40 3.81 -7.79
N LEU A 21 1.57 3.48 -7.23
CA LEU A 21 2.65 2.78 -7.93
C LEU A 21 2.24 1.39 -8.40
N THR A 22 1.43 0.70 -7.60
CA THR A 22 0.90 -0.63 -7.92
C THR A 22 -0.31 -0.60 -8.86
N GLY A 23 -0.80 0.59 -9.23
CA GLY A 23 -1.99 0.74 -10.07
C GLY A 23 -3.30 0.35 -9.39
N VAL A 24 -3.28 0.09 -8.07
CA VAL A 24 -4.47 -0.26 -7.28
C VAL A 24 -5.39 0.96 -7.09
N CYS A 25 -4.83 2.17 -7.15
CA CYS A 25 -5.58 3.41 -7.21
C CYS A 25 -5.15 4.23 -8.43
N ASP A 26 -6.13 4.70 -9.21
CA ASP A 26 -5.91 5.47 -10.45
C ASP A 26 -5.20 6.81 -10.23
N SER A 27 -5.23 7.34 -9.00
CA SER A 27 -4.58 8.60 -8.65
C SER A 27 -4.18 8.67 -7.18
N GLY A 28 -3.30 9.62 -6.87
CA GLY A 28 -2.98 9.95 -5.47
C GLY A 28 -4.15 10.56 -4.71
N GLY A 29 -5.17 11.10 -5.40
CA GLY A 29 -6.42 11.54 -4.79
C GLY A 29 -7.26 10.36 -4.33
N ALA A 30 -7.48 9.38 -5.23
CA ALA A 30 -8.19 8.15 -4.92
C ALA A 30 -7.55 7.39 -3.76
N ALA A 31 -6.21 7.24 -3.77
CA ALA A 31 -5.46 6.61 -2.69
C ALA A 31 -5.72 7.30 -1.32
N LYS A 32 -5.76 8.63 -1.28
CA LYS A 32 -6.03 9.36 -0.03
C LYS A 32 -7.44 9.12 0.49
N THR A 33 -8.42 9.04 -0.40
CA THR A 33 -9.83 8.81 -0.05
C THR A 33 -10.01 7.43 0.55
N VAL A 34 -9.58 6.36 -0.14
CA VAL A 34 -9.76 4.99 0.34
C VAL A 34 -9.04 4.72 1.66
N ILE A 35 -7.86 5.34 1.88
CA ILE A 35 -7.15 5.28 3.16
C ILE A 35 -7.97 5.99 4.25
N SER A 36 -8.48 7.19 3.99
CA SER A 36 -9.30 7.94 4.96
C SER A 36 -10.62 7.26 5.30
N GLU A 37 -11.18 6.48 4.39
CA GLU A 37 -12.40 5.69 4.59
C GLU A 37 -12.15 4.36 5.32
N GLY A 38 -10.89 4.04 5.65
CA GLY A 38 -10.55 2.80 6.38
C GLY A 38 -10.65 1.53 5.54
N GLN A 39 -10.57 1.65 4.21
CA GLN A 39 -10.64 0.50 3.31
C GLN A 39 -9.31 -0.25 3.19
N VAL A 40 -8.21 0.38 3.61
CA VAL A 40 -6.86 -0.13 3.48
C VAL A 40 -6.40 -0.77 4.78
N ARG A 41 -5.79 -1.95 4.66
CA ARG A 41 -5.16 -2.65 5.79
C ARG A 41 -3.67 -2.80 5.58
N VAL A 42 -2.88 -2.62 6.63
CA VAL A 42 -1.44 -2.91 6.67
C VAL A 42 -1.23 -3.98 7.72
N ASP A 43 -0.67 -5.12 7.31
CA ASP A 43 -0.42 -6.28 8.18
C ASP A 43 -1.68 -6.76 8.94
N GLY A 44 -2.85 -6.57 8.33
CA GLY A 44 -4.15 -6.99 8.88
C GLY A 44 -4.90 -5.90 9.66
N GLU A 45 -4.25 -4.78 9.99
CA GLU A 45 -4.87 -3.66 10.71
C GLU A 45 -5.31 -2.54 9.79
N VAL A 46 -6.45 -1.91 10.08
CA VAL A 46 -6.94 -0.76 9.30
C VAL A 46 -5.99 0.42 9.49
N GLU A 47 -5.47 0.96 8.40
CA GLU A 47 -4.55 2.11 8.41
C GLU A 47 -5.23 3.33 7.79
N LEU A 48 -5.23 4.44 8.53
CA LEU A 48 -5.86 5.71 8.15
C LEU A 48 -4.83 6.79 7.77
N ARG A 49 -3.54 6.55 8.03
CA ARG A 49 -2.45 7.49 7.77
C ARG A 49 -1.97 7.35 6.32
N LYS A 50 -2.33 8.34 5.50
CA LYS A 50 -1.95 8.43 4.07
C LYS A 50 -0.44 8.38 3.82
N ALA A 51 0.33 8.92 4.75
CA ALA A 51 1.79 8.95 4.73
C ALA A 51 2.40 7.90 5.69
N CYS A 52 1.66 6.85 6.04
CA CYS A 52 2.22 5.70 6.74
C CYS A 52 3.38 5.14 5.92
N LYS A 53 4.52 4.94 6.57
CA LYS A 53 5.71 4.38 5.94
C LYS A 53 5.56 2.87 5.90
N ILE A 54 5.58 2.31 4.70
CA ILE A 54 5.53 0.87 4.46
C ILE A 54 6.94 0.41 4.12
N HIS A 55 7.39 -0.59 4.85
CA HIS A 55 8.72 -1.18 4.76
C HIS A 55 8.67 -2.55 4.11
N ALA A 56 9.84 -3.04 3.70
CA ALA A 56 10.01 -4.40 3.23
C ALA A 56 9.52 -5.43 4.28
N GLY A 57 8.83 -6.46 3.80
CA GLY A 57 8.21 -7.50 4.62
C GLY A 57 6.74 -7.22 4.97
N GLN A 58 6.27 -5.98 4.82
CA GLN A 58 4.89 -5.63 5.12
C GLN A 58 3.94 -5.95 3.97
N VAL A 59 2.67 -6.14 4.31
CA VAL A 59 1.60 -6.45 3.38
C VAL A 59 0.51 -5.40 3.47
N VAL A 60 0.16 -4.80 2.33
CA VAL A 60 -0.95 -3.86 2.20
C VAL A 60 -2.11 -4.54 1.48
N ALA A 61 -3.32 -4.48 2.03
CA ALA A 61 -4.53 -5.04 1.43
C ALA A 61 -5.58 -3.96 1.18
N LEU A 62 -6.24 -4.04 0.03
CA LEU A 62 -7.40 -3.22 -0.33
C LEU A 62 -8.36 -4.08 -1.17
N HIS A 63 -9.59 -4.28 -0.68
CA HIS A 63 -10.57 -5.18 -1.29
C HIS A 63 -9.98 -6.59 -1.56
N ASP A 64 -10.00 -7.03 -2.82
CA ASP A 64 -9.47 -8.31 -3.29
C ASP A 64 -8.01 -8.25 -3.74
N VAL A 65 -7.31 -7.14 -3.48
CA VAL A 65 -5.90 -6.94 -3.86
C VAL A 65 -5.00 -6.94 -2.63
N GLN A 66 -3.89 -7.66 -2.73
CA GLN A 66 -2.85 -7.71 -1.73
C GLN A 66 -1.50 -7.33 -2.35
N ILE A 67 -0.82 -6.37 -1.74
CA ILE A 67 0.48 -5.87 -2.16
C ILE A 67 1.51 -6.35 -1.12
N ARG A 68 2.47 -7.16 -1.54
CA ARG A 68 3.59 -7.58 -0.70
C ARG A 68 4.78 -6.70 -1.02
N VAL A 69 5.30 -6.04 0.02
CA VAL A 69 6.45 -5.15 -0.13
C VAL A 69 7.71 -5.96 0.11
N ILE A 70 8.56 -6.07 -0.91
CA ILE A 70 9.81 -6.82 -0.84
C ILE A 70 11.00 -5.86 -0.80
N GLY A 71 11.98 -6.18 0.03
CA GLY A 71 13.22 -5.42 0.12
C GLY A 71 14.09 -5.66 -1.10
N LYS A 72 15.02 -4.74 -1.34
CA LYS A 72 16.10 -4.98 -2.30
C LYS A 72 16.98 -6.12 -1.77
N ALA A 73 17.24 -7.12 -2.61
CA ALA A 73 18.19 -8.19 -2.32
C ALA A 73 19.62 -7.65 -2.21
#